data_AF-A0A8J2ETF6-F1
#
_entry.id   AF-A0A8J2ETF6-F1
#
_cell.length_a   1.000
_cell.length_b   1.000
_cell.length_c   1.000
_cell.angle_alpha   90.00
_cell.angle_beta   90.00
_cell.angle_gamma   90.00
#
_symmetry.space_group_name_H-M   'P 1'
#
loop_
_entity.id
_entity.type
_entity.pdbx_description
1 polymer ?
#
loop_
_entity_poly.entity_id
_entity_poly.type
_entity_poly.pdbx_seq_one_letter_code
_entity_poly.pdbx_strand_id
1 'polypeptide(L)'
;MALMRRTRAVAGILTFCVVDPTSCGIAVSGRALSSCADNETFCESLNFCLPGDDCSTCFDYPQFNKELRRCTPAPVQFATDFCGGGALSVACQNYATQMHNCMSTCGSLHPTGAGGEFINCVTASDSSCPLTICEQACGCIGEPACSEPCMGHCTKFRDDVLRKPERFKTRGAVAAYVNRCVFGKKPKRHSFLEKMATGRTTGRRHANEADMEGPCGDGA
;
A
#
# COMPACT_ATOMS: atom_id res chain seq x y z
N MET A 1 -22.36 61.36 5.44
CA MET A 1 -21.56 61.54 6.67
C MET A 1 -22.22 60.75 7.79
N ALA A 2 -21.60 59.66 8.26
CA ALA A 2 -21.76 59.09 9.60
C ALA A 2 -20.73 57.96 9.77
N LEU A 3 -19.64 58.25 10.49
CA LEU A 3 -18.72 57.26 11.04
C LEU A 3 -19.38 56.57 12.23
N MET A 4 -19.31 55.24 12.31
CA MET A 4 -19.31 54.56 13.61
C MET A 4 -18.26 53.45 13.65
N ARG A 5 -17.24 53.69 14.47
CA ARG A 5 -16.26 52.73 15.00
C ARG A 5 -16.93 51.92 16.13
N ARG A 6 -16.68 50.61 16.19
CA ARG A 6 -16.69 49.80 17.43
C ARG A 6 -15.55 48.79 17.39
N THR A 7 -14.42 49.14 17.98
CA THR A 7 -13.90 48.64 19.28
C THR A 7 -13.66 47.12 19.33
N ARG A 8 -12.38 46.77 19.27
CA ARG A 8 -11.79 45.46 19.53
C ARG A 8 -12.00 45.09 21.01
N ALA A 9 -12.43 43.86 21.26
CA ALA A 9 -12.26 43.18 22.54
C ALA A 9 -11.45 41.89 22.26
N VAL A 10 -10.16 41.91 22.62
CA VAL A 10 -9.32 40.70 22.70
C VAL A 10 -8.71 40.74 24.09
N ALA A 11 -9.38 40.11 25.05
CA ALA A 11 -8.83 39.84 26.37
C ALA A 11 -9.61 38.65 26.96
N GLY A 12 -8.92 37.53 27.19
CA GLY A 12 -9.49 36.45 28.00
C GLY A 12 -9.09 35.03 27.60
N ILE A 13 -7.81 34.71 27.48
CA ILE A 13 -7.33 33.32 27.60
C ILE A 13 -5.97 33.37 28.30
N LEU A 14 -5.92 33.43 29.64
CA LEU A 14 -4.67 33.27 30.38
C LEU A 14 -4.90 33.05 31.89
N THR A 15 -5.75 32.11 32.30
CA THR A 15 -5.75 31.67 33.73
C THR A 15 -6.39 30.28 33.96
N PHE A 16 -5.82 29.22 33.36
CA PHE A 16 -6.13 27.84 33.77
C PHE A 16 -4.86 26.97 33.66
N CYS A 17 -3.90 27.14 34.57
CA CYS A 17 -2.77 26.21 34.66
C CYS A 17 -2.18 26.06 36.07
N VAL A 18 -2.94 26.34 37.14
CA VAL A 18 -2.39 26.37 38.52
C VAL A 18 -2.87 25.19 39.38
N VAL A 19 -3.83 24.37 38.92
CA VAL A 19 -4.49 23.39 39.81
C VAL A 19 -4.05 21.94 39.57
N ASP A 20 -3.38 21.62 38.45
CA ASP A 20 -2.97 20.24 38.17
C ASP A 20 -1.68 20.19 37.32
N PRO A 21 -0.50 19.91 37.92
CA PRO A 21 0.79 19.90 37.22
C PRO A 21 0.92 18.73 36.22
N THR A 22 0.04 17.72 36.30
CA THR A 22 -0.04 16.62 35.33
C THR A 22 -0.85 16.99 34.09
N SER A 23 -1.68 18.04 34.17
CA SER A 23 -2.49 18.53 33.05
C SER A 23 -1.84 19.69 32.30
N CYS A 24 -0.93 20.43 32.94
CA CYS A 24 -0.05 21.39 32.27
C CYS A 24 1.19 20.66 31.72
N GLY A 25 0.93 19.64 30.89
CA GLY A 25 1.91 19.29 29.87
C GLY A 25 2.22 20.58 29.13
N ILE A 26 3.48 20.99 29.16
CA ILE A 26 4.00 22.10 28.37
C ILE A 26 3.35 21.95 27.00
N ALA A 27 2.46 22.88 26.67
CA ALA A 27 2.00 23.07 25.31
C ALA A 27 3.26 23.52 24.56
N VAL A 28 4.11 22.54 24.22
CA VAL A 28 5.10 22.64 23.17
C VAL A 28 4.25 23.06 22.01
N SER A 29 4.40 24.35 21.69
CA SER A 29 3.60 25.08 20.73
C SER A 29 3.26 24.13 19.59
N GLY A 30 1.98 23.76 19.50
CA GLY A 30 1.43 22.94 18.44
C GLY A 30 1.50 23.72 17.13
N ARG A 31 2.72 23.98 16.65
CA ARG A 31 2.96 23.97 15.21
C ARG A 31 2.47 22.59 14.79
N ALA A 32 1.50 22.58 13.89
CA ALA A 32 1.08 21.36 13.23
C ALA A 32 2.34 20.54 12.90
N LEU A 33 2.36 19.28 13.36
CA LEU A 33 3.42 18.27 13.22
C LEU A 33 3.77 17.93 11.74
N SER A 34 3.59 18.89 10.82
CA SER A 34 3.56 18.66 9.38
C SER A 34 4.09 19.83 8.54
N SER A 35 4.61 20.92 9.12
CA SER A 35 5.16 22.02 8.32
C SER A 35 6.63 22.29 8.64
N CYS A 36 7.52 21.55 7.98
CA CYS A 36 8.92 21.92 7.86
C CYS A 36 9.08 23.15 6.96
N ALA A 37 10.24 23.82 7.00
CA ALA A 37 10.52 24.92 6.10
C ALA A 37 10.60 24.45 4.63
N ASP A 38 10.57 25.38 3.67
CA ASP A 38 10.44 25.08 2.23
C ASP A 38 11.56 24.23 1.59
N ASN A 39 12.60 23.85 2.34
CA ASN A 39 13.69 22.97 1.90
C ASN A 39 14.03 21.91 2.95
N GLU A 40 13.05 21.54 3.75
CA GLU A 40 13.19 20.55 4.81
C GLU A 40 12.12 19.47 4.64
N THR A 41 12.46 18.25 5.07
CA THR A 41 11.61 17.09 4.99
C THR A 41 11.29 16.58 6.39
N PHE A 42 10.03 16.34 6.69
CA PHE A 42 9.66 15.81 8.00
C PHE A 42 10.03 14.33 8.13
N CYS A 43 10.79 13.99 9.17
CA CYS A 43 11.09 12.61 9.55
C CYS A 43 10.27 12.21 10.78
N GLU A 44 9.34 11.28 10.60
CA GLU A 44 8.39 10.86 11.64
C GLU A 44 9.07 10.10 12.78
N SER A 45 10.06 9.26 12.49
CA SER A 45 10.78 8.48 13.51
C SER A 45 11.66 9.34 14.42
N LEU A 46 12.23 10.42 13.90
CA LEU A 46 13.02 11.38 14.66
C LEU A 46 12.18 12.54 15.21
N ASN A 47 10.93 12.66 14.78
CA ASN A 47 10.04 13.79 15.05
C ASN A 47 10.72 15.14 14.79
N PHE A 48 11.49 15.22 13.70
CA PHE A 48 12.35 16.36 13.36
C PHE A 48 12.41 16.58 11.85
N CYS A 49 12.63 17.82 11.43
CA CYS A 49 12.78 18.20 10.02
C CYS A 49 14.23 18.02 9.56
N LEU A 50 14.47 17.13 8.61
CA LEU A 50 15.77 16.91 8.01
C LEU A 50 16.03 17.96 6.91
N PRO A 51 17.27 18.45 6.75
CA PRO A 51 17.59 19.36 5.66
C PRO A 51 17.52 18.64 4.31
N GLY A 52 16.87 19.27 3.33
CA GLY A 52 16.73 18.74 1.97
C GLY A 52 15.76 17.56 1.86
N ASP A 53 15.94 16.78 0.79
CA ASP A 53 15.12 15.62 0.41
C ASP A 53 15.76 14.29 0.89
N ASP A 54 16.65 14.35 1.90
CA ASP A 54 17.39 13.19 2.39
C ASP A 54 16.68 12.51 3.57
N CYS A 55 16.15 11.32 3.31
CA CYS A 55 15.52 10.45 4.31
C CYS A 55 16.41 9.31 4.77
N SER A 56 17.68 9.26 4.36
CA SER A 56 18.59 8.14 4.67
C SER A 56 18.80 7.91 6.18
N THR A 57 18.69 8.97 6.99
CA THR A 57 18.82 8.90 8.44
C THR A 57 17.49 8.67 9.17
N CYS A 58 16.37 8.67 8.44
CA CYS A 58 15.04 8.47 9.02
C CYS A 58 14.76 6.97 9.15
N PHE A 59 14.99 6.42 10.35
CA PHE A 59 14.77 4.99 10.64
C PHE A 59 13.35 4.58 10.27
N ASP A 60 13.18 3.43 9.60
CA ASP A 60 11.94 2.90 8.99
C ASP A 60 11.28 3.74 7.88
N TYR A 61 11.75 4.96 7.62
CA TYR A 61 11.17 5.88 6.65
C TYR A 61 12.23 6.36 5.64
N PRO A 62 12.92 5.47 4.92
CA PRO A 62 14.08 5.84 4.10
C PRO A 62 13.74 6.57 2.79
N GLN A 63 12.45 6.71 2.45
CA GLN A 63 12.03 7.25 1.14
C GLN A 63 11.44 8.65 1.27
N PHE A 64 11.97 9.60 0.51
CA PHE A 64 11.39 10.93 0.41
C PHE A 64 10.12 10.92 -0.46
N ASN A 65 9.01 11.41 0.09
CA ASN A 65 7.79 11.64 -0.65
C ASN A 65 7.62 13.13 -0.94
N LYS A 66 7.78 13.49 -2.21
CA LYS A 66 7.71 14.88 -2.69
C LYS A 66 6.33 15.51 -2.52
N GLU A 67 5.24 14.73 -2.65
CA GLU A 67 3.87 15.24 -2.54
C GLU A 67 3.55 15.65 -1.10
N LEU A 68 4.01 14.86 -0.14
CA LEU A 68 3.78 15.08 1.29
C LEU A 68 4.90 15.87 1.97
N ARG A 69 6.00 16.14 1.25
CA ARG A 69 7.26 16.71 1.76
C ARG A 69 7.71 16.07 3.08
N ARG A 70 7.64 14.74 3.14
CA ARG A 70 8.00 13.94 4.33
C ARG A 70 8.67 12.64 3.94
N CYS A 71 9.43 12.10 4.89
CA CYS A 71 9.94 10.75 4.80
C CYS A 71 8.81 9.73 4.98
N THR A 72 8.87 8.66 4.20
CA THR A 72 7.86 7.61 4.13
C THR A 72 8.53 6.24 4.20
N PRO A 73 7.85 5.22 4.73
CA PRO A 73 8.40 3.88 4.75
C PRO A 73 8.63 3.37 3.33
N ALA A 74 9.60 2.48 3.18
CA ALA A 74 9.80 1.79 1.92
C ALA A 74 8.50 1.01 1.58
N PRO A 75 7.91 1.21 0.39
CA PRO A 75 6.70 0.51 0.02
C PRO A 75 6.96 -0.99 0.00
N VAL A 76 6.01 -1.78 0.51
CA VAL A 76 6.06 -3.24 0.38
C VAL A 76 6.11 -3.63 -1.09
N GLN A 77 6.79 -4.74 -1.41
CA GLN A 77 6.97 -5.15 -2.80
C GLN A 77 5.64 -5.22 -3.57
N PHE A 78 4.57 -5.67 -2.92
CA PHE A 78 3.23 -5.67 -3.51
C PHE A 78 2.78 -4.29 -3.98
N ALA A 79 2.99 -3.24 -3.18
CA ALA A 79 2.66 -1.86 -3.55
C ALA A 79 3.55 -1.35 -4.68
N THR A 80 4.85 -1.69 -4.68
CA THR A 80 5.75 -1.37 -5.78
C THR A 80 5.30 -2.02 -7.09
N ASP A 81 4.89 -3.29 -7.05
CA ASP A 81 4.44 -4.03 -8.23
C ASP A 81 3.09 -3.52 -8.73
N PHE A 82 2.17 -3.26 -7.81
CA PHE A 82 0.83 -2.79 -8.13
C PHE A 82 0.87 -1.40 -8.76
N CYS A 83 1.67 -0.50 -8.19
CA CYS A 83 1.72 0.90 -8.60
C CYS A 83 2.79 1.21 -9.66
N GLY A 84 3.69 0.27 -9.99
CA GLY A 84 4.64 0.37 -11.11
C GLY A 84 6.06 0.85 -10.82
N GLY A 85 6.43 1.01 -9.56
CA GLY A 85 7.72 1.61 -9.16
C GLY A 85 7.86 3.10 -9.51
N GLY A 86 8.83 3.78 -8.88
CA GLY A 86 9.09 5.22 -9.10
C GLY A 86 8.42 6.14 -8.08
N ALA A 87 8.16 7.40 -8.47
CA ALA A 87 7.38 8.35 -7.67
C ALA A 87 5.89 7.92 -7.67
N LEU A 88 5.58 6.96 -6.81
CA LEU A 88 4.25 6.36 -6.71
C LEU A 88 3.28 7.39 -6.11
N SER A 89 2.07 7.46 -6.67
CA SER A 89 0.96 8.17 -6.05
C SER A 89 0.77 7.65 -4.62
N VAL A 90 0.66 8.58 -3.66
CA VAL A 90 0.38 8.26 -2.25
C VAL A 90 -0.90 7.44 -2.12
N ALA A 91 -1.92 7.75 -2.93
CA ALA A 91 -3.17 7.00 -2.95
C ALA A 91 -2.94 5.53 -3.32
N CYS A 92 -2.13 5.28 -4.35
CA CYS A 92 -1.83 3.92 -4.79
C CYS A 92 -1.02 3.15 -3.75
N GLN A 93 0.01 3.75 -3.17
CA GLN A 93 0.79 3.12 -2.11
C GLN A 93 -0.08 2.76 -0.91
N ASN A 94 -0.95 3.68 -0.47
CA ASN A 94 -1.85 3.46 0.66
C ASN A 94 -2.86 2.36 0.39
N TYR A 95 -3.49 2.36 -0.79
CA TYR A 95 -4.44 1.31 -1.17
C TYR A 95 -3.74 -0.06 -1.25
N ALA A 96 -2.61 -0.15 -1.97
CA ALA A 96 -1.92 -1.41 -2.17
C ALA A 96 -1.36 -1.98 -0.87
N THR A 97 -0.88 -1.13 0.04
CA THR A 97 -0.44 -1.53 1.38
C THR A 97 -1.60 -2.06 2.22
N GLN A 98 -2.74 -1.36 2.24
CA GLN A 98 -3.93 -1.82 2.95
C GLN A 98 -4.47 -3.14 2.39
N MET A 99 -4.52 -3.28 1.06
CA MET A 99 -4.93 -4.52 0.41
C MET A 99 -3.95 -5.67 0.73
N HIS A 100 -2.63 -5.41 0.70
CA HIS A 100 -1.62 -6.39 1.09
C HIS A 100 -1.80 -6.85 2.55
N ASN A 101 -1.99 -5.90 3.47
CA ASN A 101 -2.24 -6.19 4.87
C ASN A 101 -3.52 -7.02 5.05
N CYS A 102 -4.59 -6.69 4.33
CA CYS A 102 -5.82 -7.47 4.39
C CYS A 102 -5.63 -8.90 3.88
N MET A 103 -4.97 -9.09 2.74
CA MET A 103 -4.63 -10.42 2.23
C MET A 103 -3.73 -11.19 3.21
N SER A 104 -2.81 -10.51 3.90
CA SER A 104 -1.97 -11.13 4.94
C SER A 104 -2.83 -11.61 6.12
N THR A 105 -3.73 -10.77 6.62
CA THR A 105 -4.66 -11.10 7.71
C THR A 105 -5.58 -12.26 7.34
N CYS A 106 -6.24 -12.21 6.17
CA CYS A 106 -7.06 -13.31 5.67
C CYS A 106 -6.24 -14.59 5.49
N GLY A 107 -4.99 -14.47 5.05
CA GLY A 107 -4.06 -15.60 4.92
C GLY A 107 -3.66 -16.23 6.25
N SER A 108 -3.66 -15.45 7.35
CA SER A 108 -3.41 -15.93 8.70
C SER A 108 -4.66 -16.57 9.33
N LEU A 109 -5.84 -16.03 9.04
CA LEU A 109 -7.13 -16.59 9.49
C LEU A 109 -7.46 -17.92 8.78
N HIS A 110 -7.07 -18.04 7.51
CA HIS A 110 -7.31 -19.22 6.68
C HIS A 110 -5.99 -19.83 6.19
N PRO A 111 -5.17 -20.42 7.09
CA PRO A 111 -3.81 -20.86 6.78
C PRO A 111 -3.76 -22.02 5.77
N THR A 112 -4.76 -22.90 5.78
CA THR A 112 -4.91 -23.96 4.78
C THR A 112 -5.47 -23.45 3.46
N GLY A 113 -6.17 -22.31 3.50
CA GLY A 113 -6.82 -21.66 2.37
C GLY A 113 -7.76 -22.58 1.57
N ALA A 114 -8.20 -23.69 2.17
CA ALA A 114 -8.99 -24.70 1.48
C ALA A 114 -10.39 -24.17 1.14
N GLY A 115 -10.96 -24.64 0.04
CA GLY A 115 -12.35 -24.33 -0.32
C GLY A 115 -12.63 -22.86 -0.67
N GLY A 116 -11.60 -22.05 -0.97
CA GLY A 116 -11.79 -20.64 -1.31
C GLY A 116 -12.06 -19.72 -0.11
N GLU A 117 -11.96 -20.20 1.13
CA GLU A 117 -12.17 -19.37 2.33
C GLU A 117 -11.28 -18.12 2.36
N PHE A 118 -10.03 -18.28 1.93
CA PHE A 118 -9.08 -17.17 1.82
C PHE A 118 -9.61 -16.04 0.92
N ILE A 119 -10.04 -16.37 -0.30
CA ILE A 119 -10.48 -15.35 -1.26
C ILE A 119 -11.83 -14.79 -0.86
N ASN A 120 -12.71 -15.62 -0.28
CA ASN A 120 -13.97 -15.15 0.30
C ASN A 120 -13.71 -14.10 1.38
N CYS A 121 -12.77 -14.33 2.31
CA CYS A 121 -12.35 -13.33 3.30
C CYS A 121 -11.86 -12.03 2.64
N VAL A 122 -11.07 -12.12 1.55
CA VAL A 122 -10.56 -10.93 0.85
C VAL A 122 -11.68 -10.15 0.15
N THR A 123 -12.73 -10.83 -0.32
CA THR A 123 -13.84 -10.21 -1.06
C THR A 123 -15.05 -9.84 -0.19
N ALA A 124 -15.10 -10.32 1.05
CA ALA A 124 -16.27 -10.15 1.89
C ALA A 124 -16.43 -8.69 2.33
N SER A 125 -17.67 -8.19 2.28
CA SER A 125 -17.98 -6.79 2.61
C SER A 125 -17.75 -6.44 4.09
N ASP A 126 -17.73 -7.44 4.97
CA ASP A 126 -17.45 -7.33 6.40
C ASP A 126 -15.96 -7.51 6.73
N SER A 127 -15.14 -7.85 5.74
CA SER A 127 -13.69 -7.86 5.91
C SER A 127 -13.15 -6.44 6.05
N SER A 128 -12.02 -6.27 6.73
CA SER A 128 -11.30 -5.00 6.77
C SER A 128 -10.57 -4.68 5.45
N CYS A 129 -10.90 -5.36 4.34
CA CYS A 129 -10.27 -5.13 3.05
C CYS A 129 -10.79 -3.84 2.42
N PRO A 130 -9.92 -3.01 1.83
CA PRO A 130 -10.36 -1.81 1.15
C PRO A 130 -11.17 -2.16 -0.11
N LEU A 131 -12.26 -1.42 -0.34
CA LEU A 131 -13.02 -1.51 -1.59
C LEU A 131 -12.14 -1.12 -2.78
N THR A 132 -12.28 -1.84 -3.88
CA THR A 132 -11.44 -1.66 -5.07
C THR A 132 -12.13 -0.75 -6.09
N ILE A 133 -12.03 0.56 -5.84
CA ILE A 133 -12.42 1.60 -6.80
C ILE A 133 -11.14 2.12 -7.45
N CYS A 134 -10.86 1.69 -8.69
CA CYS A 134 -9.53 1.88 -9.28
C CYS A 134 -9.11 3.34 -9.47
N GLU A 135 -10.05 4.24 -9.79
CA GLU A 135 -9.76 5.67 -9.87
C GLU A 135 -9.33 6.24 -8.50
N GLN A 136 -9.97 5.79 -7.43
CA GLN A 136 -9.62 6.15 -6.07
C GLN A 136 -8.27 5.57 -5.67
N ALA A 137 -8.06 4.29 -5.94
CA ALA A 137 -6.82 3.58 -5.65
C ALA A 137 -5.64 4.23 -6.36
N CYS A 138 -5.80 4.60 -7.63
CA CYS A 138 -4.74 5.25 -8.40
C CYS A 138 -4.66 6.78 -8.20
N GLY A 139 -5.55 7.37 -7.40
CA GLY A 139 -5.55 8.80 -7.10
C GLY A 139 -5.88 9.70 -8.29
N CYS A 140 -6.74 9.22 -9.20
CA CYS A 140 -7.11 9.90 -10.46
C CYS A 140 -8.61 10.17 -10.58
N ILE A 141 -9.36 10.23 -9.46
CA ILE A 141 -10.78 10.60 -9.47
C ILE A 141 -10.91 12.02 -10.05
N GLY A 142 -11.66 12.16 -11.14
CA GLY A 142 -11.89 13.44 -11.81
C GLY A 142 -10.75 13.89 -12.73
N GLU A 143 -9.69 13.09 -12.87
CA GLU A 143 -8.61 13.34 -13.82
C GLU A 143 -8.92 12.69 -15.19
N PRO A 144 -8.47 13.27 -16.31
CA PRO A 144 -8.77 12.75 -17.65
C PRO A 144 -8.05 11.44 -17.96
N ALA A 145 -6.99 11.10 -17.24
CA ALA A 145 -6.25 9.85 -17.39
C ALA A 145 -5.60 9.41 -16.07
N CYS A 146 -5.67 8.10 -15.79
CA CYS A 146 -4.98 7.49 -14.67
C CYS A 146 -3.57 7.05 -15.08
N SER A 147 -2.63 7.08 -14.13
CA SER A 147 -1.28 6.60 -14.36
C SER A 147 -1.24 5.08 -14.56
N GLU A 148 -0.51 4.65 -15.58
CA GLU A 148 -0.12 3.25 -15.75
C GLU A 148 1.21 2.99 -15.01
N PRO A 149 1.42 1.79 -14.46
CA PRO A 149 0.60 0.58 -14.62
C PRO A 149 -0.55 0.42 -13.59
N CYS A 150 -0.76 1.42 -12.71
CA CYS A 150 -1.72 1.31 -11.61
C CYS A 150 -3.13 0.96 -12.09
N MET A 151 -3.65 1.69 -13.08
CA MET A 151 -5.03 1.50 -13.54
C MET A 151 -5.24 0.14 -14.18
N GLY A 152 -4.30 -0.30 -15.05
CA GLY A 152 -4.34 -1.63 -15.65
C GLY A 152 -4.25 -2.76 -14.62
N HIS A 153 -3.32 -2.65 -13.66
CA HIS A 153 -3.19 -3.63 -12.58
C HIS A 153 -4.43 -3.68 -11.68
N CYS A 154 -4.95 -2.53 -11.27
CA CYS A 154 -6.15 -2.48 -10.44
C CYS A 154 -7.36 -3.09 -11.13
N THR A 155 -7.57 -2.75 -12.41
CA THR A 155 -8.70 -3.27 -13.19
C THR A 155 -8.64 -4.78 -13.30
N LYS A 156 -7.47 -5.35 -13.64
CA LYS A 156 -7.26 -6.81 -13.67
C LYS A 156 -7.47 -7.45 -12.31
N PHE A 157 -6.92 -6.87 -11.24
CA PHE A 157 -7.11 -7.40 -9.89
C PHE A 157 -8.60 -7.42 -9.50
N ARG A 158 -9.31 -6.32 -9.73
CA ARG A 158 -10.76 -6.24 -9.45
C ARG A 158 -11.56 -7.26 -10.27
N ASP A 159 -11.31 -7.31 -11.58
CA ASP A 159 -12.17 -8.03 -12.51
C ASP A 159 -11.88 -9.53 -12.55
N ASP A 160 -10.63 -9.93 -12.35
CA ASP A 160 -10.23 -11.33 -12.40
C ASP A 160 -10.07 -11.97 -11.03
N VAL A 161 -9.67 -11.21 -10.00
CA VAL A 161 -9.44 -11.76 -8.64
C VAL A 161 -10.67 -11.56 -7.76
N LEU A 162 -11.17 -10.33 -7.65
CA LEU A 162 -12.25 -10.02 -6.69
C LEU A 162 -13.64 -10.38 -7.21
N ARG A 163 -13.91 -10.21 -8.50
CA ARG A 163 -15.22 -10.53 -9.11
C ARG A 163 -15.42 -12.01 -9.44
N LYS A 164 -14.35 -12.80 -9.47
CA LYS A 164 -14.37 -14.23 -9.81
C LYS A 164 -13.70 -15.10 -8.73
N PRO A 165 -14.11 -14.98 -7.45
CA PRO A 165 -13.44 -15.65 -6.34
C PRO A 165 -13.43 -17.18 -6.48
N GLU A 166 -14.45 -17.77 -7.13
CA GLU A 166 -14.59 -19.20 -7.36
C GLU A 166 -13.45 -19.82 -8.18
N ARG A 167 -12.68 -19.00 -8.92
CA ARG A 167 -11.50 -19.44 -9.68
C ARG A 167 -10.34 -19.82 -8.76
N PHE A 168 -10.33 -19.34 -7.51
CA PHE A 168 -9.18 -19.48 -6.62
C PHE A 168 -9.48 -20.38 -5.44
N LYS A 169 -9.01 -21.63 -5.54
CA LYS A 169 -9.19 -22.63 -4.49
C LYS A 169 -8.24 -22.50 -3.31
N THR A 170 -7.13 -21.78 -3.47
CA THR A 170 -6.08 -21.64 -2.45
C THR A 170 -5.46 -20.25 -2.48
N ARG A 171 -4.89 -19.82 -1.34
CA ARG A 171 -4.08 -18.59 -1.24
C ARG A 171 -2.92 -18.60 -2.24
N GLY A 172 -2.27 -19.74 -2.42
CA GLY A 172 -1.16 -19.91 -3.37
C GLY A 172 -1.59 -19.65 -4.81
N ALA A 173 -2.78 -20.11 -5.20
CA ALA A 173 -3.33 -19.87 -6.53
C ALA A 173 -3.58 -18.37 -6.77
N VAL A 174 -4.15 -17.66 -5.79
CA VAL A 174 -4.33 -16.19 -5.88
C VAL A 174 -2.98 -15.49 -6.04
N ALA A 175 -2.02 -15.79 -5.17
CA ALA A 175 -0.70 -15.15 -5.21
C ALA A 175 0.05 -15.41 -6.53
N ALA A 176 -0.05 -16.62 -7.08
CA ALA A 176 0.54 -16.96 -8.37
C ALA A 176 -0.12 -16.19 -9.52
N TYR A 177 -1.46 -16.13 -9.55
CA TYR A 177 -2.21 -15.42 -10.57
C TYR A 177 -1.94 -13.91 -10.52
N VAL A 178 -1.97 -13.30 -9.33
CA VAL A 178 -1.69 -11.87 -9.17
C VAL A 178 -0.29 -11.53 -9.69
N ASN A 179 0.73 -12.30 -9.31
CA ASN A 179 2.08 -12.05 -9.82
C ASN A 179 2.18 -12.20 -11.33
N ARG A 180 1.60 -13.26 -11.90
CA ARG A 180 1.78 -13.58 -13.34
C ARG A 180 0.90 -12.74 -14.25
N CYS A 181 -0.37 -12.57 -13.88
CA CYS A 181 -1.42 -12.04 -14.76
C CYS A 181 -1.77 -10.59 -14.46
N VAL A 182 -1.78 -10.21 -13.17
CA VAL A 182 -1.99 -8.81 -12.79
C VAL A 182 -0.70 -8.03 -13.00
N PHE A 183 0.41 -8.46 -12.37
CA PHE A 183 1.69 -7.74 -12.43
C PHE A 183 2.60 -8.12 -13.60
N GLY A 184 2.22 -9.10 -14.44
CA GLY A 184 3.01 -9.51 -15.60
C GLY A 184 4.37 -10.13 -15.26
N LYS A 185 4.60 -10.57 -14.01
CA LYS A 185 5.88 -11.14 -13.58
C LYS A 185 6.06 -12.52 -14.19
N LYS A 186 7.21 -12.74 -14.80
CA LYS A 186 7.62 -14.08 -15.22
C LYS A 186 7.75 -14.98 -13.98
N PRO A 187 7.24 -16.22 -14.01
CA PRO A 187 7.46 -17.15 -12.92
C PRO A 187 8.97 -17.27 -12.71
N LYS A 188 9.43 -17.09 -11.47
CA LYS A 188 10.83 -17.33 -11.12
C LYS A 188 11.07 -18.81 -11.43
N ARG A 189 11.69 -19.12 -12.57
CA ARG A 189 12.19 -20.45 -12.85
C ARG A 189 13.13 -20.76 -11.71
N HIS A 190 12.70 -21.59 -10.77
CA HIS A 190 13.58 -22.09 -9.74
C HIS A 190 14.71 -22.78 -10.52
N SER A 191 15.91 -22.22 -10.45
CA SER A 191 17.15 -22.69 -11.09
C SER A 191 17.58 -24.09 -10.63
N PHE A 192 16.68 -24.83 -9.99
CA PHE A 192 16.81 -26.21 -9.61
C PHE A 192 16.93 -27.14 -10.83
N LEU A 193 16.25 -26.82 -11.94
CA LEU A 193 16.44 -27.55 -13.20
C LEU A 193 17.79 -27.27 -13.86
N GLU A 194 18.40 -26.11 -13.61
CA GLU A 194 19.75 -25.79 -14.11
C GLU A 194 20.84 -26.53 -13.31
N LYS A 195 20.58 -26.84 -12.04
CA LYS A 195 21.45 -27.72 -11.22
C LYS A 195 21.24 -29.21 -11.52
N MET A 196 20.10 -29.63 -12.05
CA MET A 196 19.88 -31.03 -12.47
C MET A 196 20.35 -31.31 -13.91
N ALA A 197 20.42 -30.31 -14.79
CA ALA A 197 20.91 -30.48 -16.16
C ALA A 197 22.41 -30.79 -16.26
N THR A 198 23.18 -30.61 -15.19
CA THR A 198 24.60 -31.02 -15.09
C THR A 198 24.80 -32.31 -14.28
N GLY A 199 23.74 -32.86 -13.68
CA GLY A 199 23.77 -34.06 -12.84
C GLY A 199 22.98 -35.21 -13.45
N ARG A 200 23.64 -35.98 -14.31
CA ARG A 200 23.22 -37.28 -14.87
C ARG A 200 22.58 -38.19 -13.80
N THR A 201 21.25 -38.29 -13.76
CA THR A 201 20.55 -39.47 -13.22
C THR A 201 19.28 -39.77 -14.00
N THR A 202 19.34 -40.90 -14.69
CA THR A 202 18.24 -41.62 -15.33
C THR A 202 17.13 -41.98 -14.33
N GLY A 203 15.89 -41.61 -14.66
CA GLY A 203 14.71 -42.39 -14.27
C GLY A 203 13.99 -42.00 -12.98
N ARG A 204 13.10 -41.01 -13.05
CA ARG A 204 11.77 -41.08 -12.40
C ARG A 204 10.82 -40.05 -12.99
N ARG A 205 9.86 -40.53 -13.80
CA ARG A 205 8.67 -39.78 -14.15
C ARG A 205 7.77 -39.72 -12.91
N HIS A 206 7.74 -38.59 -12.24
CA HIS A 206 6.55 -38.19 -11.48
C HIS A 206 6.12 -36.82 -11.98
N ALA A 207 4.94 -36.83 -12.60
CA ALA A 207 4.16 -35.67 -12.98
C ALA A 207 3.94 -34.76 -11.76
N ASN A 208 3.94 -33.44 -12.00
CA ASN A 208 2.96 -32.46 -11.52
C ASN A 208 3.48 -31.02 -11.76
N GLU A 209 3.88 -30.70 -12.99
CA GLU A 209 4.25 -29.32 -13.38
C GLU A 209 3.37 -28.77 -14.53
N ALA A 210 2.28 -29.46 -14.86
CA ALA A 210 1.40 -29.12 -15.97
C ALA A 210 0.21 -28.21 -15.61
N ASP A 211 -0.03 -27.89 -14.33
CA ASP A 211 -1.26 -27.19 -13.92
C ASP A 211 -1.10 -25.69 -13.58
N MET A 212 0.07 -25.09 -13.81
CA MET A 212 0.24 -23.64 -13.63
C MET A 212 0.37 -22.85 -14.93
N GLU A 213 0.19 -23.48 -16.09
CA GLU A 213 0.02 -22.81 -17.39
C GLU A 213 -1.46 -22.53 -17.72
N GLY A 214 -2.26 -22.16 -16.71
CA GLY A 214 -3.50 -21.44 -17.01
C GLY A 214 -3.12 -20.14 -17.71
N PRO A 215 -3.57 -19.89 -18.96
CA PRO A 215 -3.32 -18.61 -19.60
C PRO A 215 -3.90 -17.53 -18.70
N CYS A 216 -3.27 -16.36 -18.66
CA CYS A 216 -3.87 -15.13 -18.12
C CYS A 216 -5.03 -14.69 -19.04
N GLY A 217 -5.92 -15.62 -19.37
CA GLY A 217 -6.83 -15.58 -20.48
C GLY A 217 -7.92 -14.57 -20.22
N ASP A 218 -7.99 -13.62 -21.13
CA ASP A 218 -9.14 -12.77 -21.38
C ASP A 218 -10.39 -13.66 -21.57
N GLY A 219 -11.28 -13.72 -20.56
CA GLY A 219 -12.60 -14.38 -20.64
C GLY A 219 -12.55 -15.92 -20.70
N ALA A 220 -12.94 -16.64 -19.65
CA ALA A 220 -14.32 -17.13 -19.63
C ALA A 220 -15.36 -16.07 -19.22
#